data_AF-A0A955VTV3-F1
#
_entry.id   AF-A0A955VTV3-F1
#
_cell.length_a   1.000
_cell.length_b   1.000
_cell.length_c   1.000
_cell.angle_alpha   90.00
_cell.angle_beta   90.00
_cell.angle_gamma   90.00
#
_symmetry.space_group_name_H-M   'P 1'
#
loop_
_entity.id
_entity.type
_entity.pdbx_description
1 polymer ?
#
loop_
_entity_poly.entity_id
_entity_poly.type
_entity_poly.pdbx_seq_one_letter_code
_entity_poly.pdbx_strand_id
1 'polypeptide(L)'
;MATITLGGKPIQTSGDLPAVGATAPDFSLVGASLAEQRLGDFEGIKVLNIFPSIDTSVCAMSVRRFNAEAAGHPGVSVLNISADLPFAQKRFCGAEGLDGVVTLSTFRSDFAEAYGVKMTAGALAGLCARAVVVVDAAGRSDRVTIRLE
;
A
#
# COMPACT_ATOMS: atom_id res chain seq x y z
N MET A 1 4.55 -10.90 -14.24
CA MET A 1 5.63 -10.71 -13.25
C MET A 1 6.37 -9.44 -13.62
N ALA A 2 6.48 -8.49 -12.70
CA ALA A 2 7.16 -7.23 -12.95
C ALA A 2 8.63 -7.28 -12.52
N THR A 3 9.50 -6.62 -13.30
CA THR A 3 10.89 -6.36 -12.93
C THR A 3 11.00 -4.94 -12.39
N ILE A 4 11.61 -4.80 -11.22
CA ILE A 4 11.76 -3.54 -10.50
C ILE A 4 13.23 -3.31 -10.15
N THR A 5 13.62 -2.10 -9.74
CA THR A 5 14.98 -1.80 -9.27
C THR A 5 15.00 -1.46 -7.78
N LEU A 6 16.00 -1.98 -7.06
CA LEU A 6 16.33 -1.60 -5.70
C LEU A 6 17.83 -1.25 -5.63
N GLY A 7 18.15 0.03 -5.45
CA GLY A 7 19.54 0.50 -5.46
C GLY A 7 20.26 0.16 -6.77
N GLY A 8 19.56 0.28 -7.91
CA GLY A 8 20.05 -0.06 -9.24
C GLY A 8 20.10 -1.56 -9.57
N LYS A 9 19.76 -2.45 -8.63
CA LYS A 9 19.75 -3.90 -8.88
C LYS A 9 18.34 -4.38 -9.25
N PRO A 10 18.19 -5.19 -10.31
CA PRO A 10 16.89 -5.73 -10.70
C PRO A 10 16.38 -6.75 -9.67
N ILE A 11 15.10 -6.66 -9.32
CA ILE A 11 14.36 -7.59 -8.47
C ILE A 11 13.05 -7.97 -9.17
N GLN A 12 12.60 -9.21 -8.99
CA GLN A 12 11.32 -9.68 -9.50
C GLN A 12 10.23 -9.55 -8.43
N THR A 13 9.01 -9.22 -8.84
CA THR A 13 7.82 -9.36 -8.00
C THR A 13 7.08 -10.67 -8.30
N SER A 14 6.16 -11.06 -7.41
CA SER A 14 5.37 -12.29 -7.52
C SER A 14 4.41 -12.33 -8.70
N GLY A 15 4.06 -11.16 -9.26
CA GLY A 15 3.06 -11.04 -10.31
C GLY A 15 3.09 -9.66 -10.95
N ASP A 16 1.98 -9.29 -11.56
CA ASP A 16 1.76 -7.94 -12.07
C ASP A 16 0.69 -7.27 -11.21
N LEU A 17 0.71 -5.94 -11.15
CA LEU A 17 -0.41 -5.21 -10.56
C LEU A 17 -1.70 -5.51 -11.33
N PRO A 18 -2.88 -5.40 -10.68
CA PRO A 18 -4.16 -5.49 -11.37
C PRO A 18 -4.20 -4.56 -12.58
N ALA A 19 -4.75 -5.03 -13.70
CA ALA A 19 -4.89 -4.19 -14.89
C ALA A 19 -5.92 -3.08 -14.66
N VAL A 20 -5.74 -1.93 -15.31
CA VAL A 20 -6.76 -0.87 -15.32
C VAL A 20 -8.07 -1.43 -15.88
N GLY A 21 -9.19 -1.11 -15.22
CA GLY A 21 -10.52 -1.64 -15.50
C GLY A 21 -10.83 -2.99 -14.85
N ALA A 22 -9.83 -3.74 -14.37
CA ALA A 22 -10.05 -5.00 -13.69
C ALA A 22 -10.59 -4.80 -12.27
N THR A 23 -11.42 -5.73 -11.80
CA THR A 23 -11.82 -5.80 -10.39
C THR A 23 -10.57 -5.94 -9.52
N ALA A 24 -10.41 -5.04 -8.55
CA ALA A 24 -9.30 -5.13 -7.60
C ALA A 24 -9.49 -6.39 -6.72
N PRO A 25 -8.43 -7.18 -6.47
CA PRO A 25 -8.52 -8.29 -5.53
C PRO A 25 -8.98 -7.80 -4.15
N ASP A 26 -9.95 -8.50 -3.56
CA ASP A 26 -10.34 -8.20 -2.18
C ASP A 26 -9.18 -8.51 -1.22
N PHE A 27 -9.20 -7.90 -0.04
CA PHE A 27 -8.20 -8.14 0.99
C PHE A 27 -8.81 -8.06 2.39
N SER A 28 -8.14 -8.70 3.34
CA SER A 28 -8.32 -8.45 4.78
C SER A 28 -6.95 -8.11 5.37
N LEU A 29 -6.77 -6.87 5.82
CA LEU A 29 -5.53 -6.35 6.37
C LEU A 29 -5.73 -5.93 7.82
N VAL A 30 -4.65 -5.80 8.59
CA VAL A 30 -4.75 -5.49 10.03
C VAL A 30 -4.48 -4.01 10.28
N GLY A 31 -5.45 -3.31 10.84
CA GLY A 31 -5.33 -1.90 11.21
C GLY A 31 -4.59 -1.67 12.54
N ALA A 32 -4.41 -0.41 12.91
CA ALA A 32 -3.69 0.01 14.13
C ALA A 32 -4.29 -0.53 15.44
N SER A 33 -5.59 -0.88 15.45
CA SER A 33 -6.29 -1.47 16.59
C SER A 33 -6.16 -3.00 16.68
N LEU A 34 -5.39 -3.62 15.77
CA LEU A 34 -5.32 -5.08 15.56
C LEU A 34 -6.60 -5.71 15.00
N ALA A 35 -7.61 -4.89 14.69
CA ALA A 35 -8.80 -5.35 13.97
C ALA A 35 -8.50 -5.53 12.49
N GLU A 36 -9.23 -6.45 11.86
CA GLU A 36 -9.22 -6.62 10.42
C GLU A 36 -10.03 -5.53 9.74
N GLN A 37 -9.53 -5.07 8.59
CA GLN A 37 -10.18 -4.13 7.71
C GLN A 37 -10.10 -4.66 6.28
N ARG A 38 -11.24 -4.64 5.59
CA ARG A 38 -11.42 -5.15 4.25
C ARG A 38 -11.48 -4.02 3.24
N LEU A 39 -11.26 -4.33 1.96
CA LEU A 39 -11.38 -3.33 0.89
C LEU A 39 -12.79 -2.71 0.87
N GLY A 40 -13.81 -3.52 1.14
CA GLY A 40 -15.21 -3.11 1.20
C GLY A 40 -15.60 -2.25 2.42
N ASP A 41 -14.74 -2.13 3.42
CA ASP A 41 -14.99 -1.28 4.59
C ASP A 41 -14.77 0.21 4.28
N PHE A 42 -14.18 0.52 3.13
CA PHE A 42 -13.87 1.87 2.68
C PHE A 42 -14.78 2.29 1.52
N GLU A 43 -15.48 3.40 1.70
CA GLU A 43 -16.35 3.98 0.68
C GLU A 43 -15.57 4.83 -0.33
N GLY A 44 -16.18 5.03 -1.51
CA GLY A 44 -15.65 5.92 -2.55
C GLY A 44 -14.40 5.39 -3.24
N ILE A 45 -13.48 6.30 -3.59
CA ILE A 45 -12.22 6.01 -4.25
C ILE A 45 -11.18 5.63 -3.20
N LYS A 46 -10.44 4.54 -3.42
CA LYS A 46 -9.39 4.07 -2.53
C LYS A 46 -8.04 4.22 -3.21
N VAL A 47 -7.12 4.91 -2.56
CA VAL A 47 -5.72 5.01 -2.99
C VAL A 47 -4.90 4.06 -2.12
N LEU A 48 -4.55 2.91 -2.67
CA LEU A 48 -3.67 1.94 -2.03
C LEU A 48 -2.22 2.41 -2.21
N ASN A 49 -1.67 3.03 -1.17
CA ASN A 49 -0.29 3.49 -1.12
C ASN A 49 0.57 2.39 -0.49
N ILE A 50 1.23 1.60 -1.34
CA ILE A 50 1.93 0.36 -0.96
C ILE A 50 3.43 0.64 -0.91
N PHE A 51 4.10 0.19 0.15
CA PHE A 51 5.54 0.33 0.32
C PHE A 51 6.16 -0.85 1.08
N PRO A 52 7.49 -1.07 0.95
CA PRO A 52 8.16 -2.17 1.66
C PRO A 52 8.01 -2.06 3.19
N SER A 53 8.26 -0.87 3.71
CA SER A 53 8.08 -0.50 5.12
C SER A 53 7.77 0.99 5.20
N ILE A 54 6.85 1.39 6.08
CA ILE A 54 6.50 2.78 6.36
C ILE A 54 7.65 3.48 7.09
N ASP A 55 8.48 2.72 7.82
CA ASP A 55 9.49 3.20 8.78
C ASP A 55 10.76 3.72 8.07
N THR A 56 10.57 4.56 7.05
CA THR A 56 11.62 5.27 6.32
C THR A 56 11.17 6.67 5.93
N SER A 57 12.10 7.62 5.88
CA SER A 57 11.80 9.03 5.54
C SER A 57 11.15 9.20 4.16
N VAL A 58 11.53 8.39 3.18
CA VAL A 58 10.94 8.42 1.82
C VAL A 58 9.47 7.98 1.85
N CYS A 59 9.14 6.96 2.65
CA CYS A 59 7.75 6.51 2.80
C CYS A 59 6.90 7.54 3.55
N ALA A 60 7.43 8.17 4.62
CA ALA A 60 6.74 9.26 5.30
C ALA A 60 6.34 10.39 4.35
N MET A 61 7.24 10.81 3.46
CA MET A 61 6.95 11.87 2.50
C MET A 61 5.81 11.50 1.54
N SER A 62 5.76 10.24 1.08
CA SER A 62 4.63 9.71 0.31
C SER A 62 3.32 9.82 1.09
N VAL A 63 3.29 9.33 2.33
CA VAL A 63 2.11 9.36 3.19
C VAL A 63 1.64 10.80 3.42
N ARG A 64 2.54 11.73 3.75
CA ARG A 64 2.21 13.16 3.91
C ARG A 64 1.58 13.74 2.64
N ARG A 65 2.21 13.51 1.49
CA ARG A 65 1.75 14.09 0.22
C ARG A 65 0.36 13.58 -0.17
N PHE A 66 0.17 12.26 -0.17
CA PHE A 66 -1.11 11.67 -0.58
C PHE A 66 -2.25 12.01 0.38
N ASN A 67 -2.01 12.01 1.70
CA ASN A 67 -3.05 12.40 2.66
C ASN A 67 -3.39 13.89 2.55
N ALA A 68 -2.40 14.77 2.34
CA ALA A 68 -2.66 16.20 2.15
C ALA A 68 -3.45 16.48 0.87
N GLU A 69 -3.16 15.77 -0.23
CA GLU A 69 -3.96 15.85 -1.45
C GLU A 69 -5.38 15.32 -1.22
N ALA A 70 -5.52 14.14 -0.61
CA ALA A 70 -6.82 13.52 -0.36
C ALA A 70 -7.71 14.31 0.60
N ALA A 71 -7.14 15.07 1.54
CA ALA A 71 -7.91 15.94 2.45
C ALA A 71 -8.77 16.98 1.70
N GLY A 72 -8.38 17.36 0.48
CA GLY A 72 -9.16 18.26 -0.39
C GLY A 72 -10.22 17.56 -1.25
N HIS A 73 -10.30 16.23 -1.22
CA HIS A 73 -11.15 15.42 -2.09
C HIS A 73 -12.08 14.51 -1.26
N PRO A 74 -13.30 14.99 -0.91
CA PRO A 74 -14.30 14.16 -0.25
C PRO A 74 -14.58 12.88 -1.04
N GLY A 75 -14.68 11.74 -0.34
CA GLY A 75 -14.89 10.43 -0.97
C GLY A 75 -13.61 9.75 -1.48
N VAL A 76 -12.43 10.24 -1.10
CA VAL A 76 -11.14 9.56 -1.32
C VAL A 76 -10.57 9.08 0.01
N SER A 77 -10.27 7.79 0.10
CA SER A 77 -9.59 7.17 1.24
C SER A 77 -8.17 6.75 0.84
N VAL A 78 -7.15 7.18 1.59
CA VAL A 78 -5.76 6.76 1.38
C VAL A 78 -5.41 5.64 2.35
N LEU A 79 -5.11 4.46 1.81
CA LEU A 79 -4.77 3.26 2.57
C LEU A 79 -3.26 3.02 2.48
N ASN A 80 -2.55 3.22 3.58
CA ASN A 80 -1.09 3.10 3.64
C ASN A 80 -0.72 1.67 4.05
N ILE A 81 -0.17 0.89 3.12
CA ILE A 81 -0.06 -0.57 3.22
C ILE A 81 1.41 -1.01 3.26
N SER A 82 1.78 -1.81 4.26
CA SER A 82 3.09 -2.46 4.37
C SER A 82 3.07 -3.74 5.17
N ALA A 83 4.19 -4.47 5.19
CA ALA A 83 4.39 -5.63 6.05
C ALA A 83 4.76 -5.28 7.50
N ASP A 84 4.92 -3.99 7.83
CA ASP A 84 5.22 -3.57 9.20
C ASP A 84 4.09 -3.98 10.15
N LEU A 85 4.44 -4.37 11.38
CA LEU A 85 3.44 -4.65 12.40
C LEU A 85 2.63 -3.38 12.72
N PRO A 86 1.34 -3.50 13.10
CA PRO A 86 0.49 -2.36 13.45
C PRO A 86 1.10 -1.44 14.51
N PHE A 87 1.88 -1.99 15.44
CA PHE A 87 2.57 -1.22 16.48
C PHE A 87 3.65 -0.28 15.91
N ALA A 88 4.39 -0.75 14.89
CA ALA A 88 5.43 0.04 14.23
C ALA A 88 4.81 1.13 13.36
N GLN A 89 3.75 0.81 12.62
CA GLN A 89 2.98 1.79 11.84
C GLN A 89 2.44 2.91 12.73
N LYS A 90 1.83 2.56 13.87
CA LYS A 90 1.32 3.54 14.85
C LYS A 90 2.43 4.43 15.42
N ARG A 91 3.56 3.85 15.81
CA ARG A 91 4.71 4.59 16.34
C ARG A 91 5.25 5.57 15.31
N PHE A 92 5.42 5.12 14.07
CA PHE A 92 5.95 5.95 13.00
C PHE A 92 5.00 7.10 12.64
N CYS A 93 3.71 6.83 12.45
CA CYS A 93 2.74 7.88 12.14
C CYS A 93 2.64 8.92 13.26
N GLY A 94 2.66 8.50 14.52
CA GLY A 94 2.69 9.42 15.66
C GLY A 94 3.96 10.27 15.71
N ALA A 95 5.14 9.69 15.44
CA ALA A 95 6.41 10.42 15.42
C ALA A 95 6.48 11.43 14.26
N GLU A 96 5.87 11.10 13.11
CA GLU A 96 5.79 11.97 11.95
C GLU A 96 4.64 13.00 12.05
N GLY A 97 3.78 12.95 13.08
CA GLY A 97 2.60 13.82 13.15
C GLY A 97 1.62 13.58 12.00
N LEU A 98 1.52 12.33 11.56
CA LEU A 98 0.58 11.84 10.56
C LEU A 98 -0.70 11.36 11.27
N ASP A 99 -1.43 12.29 11.87
CA ASP A 99 -2.68 11.98 12.57
C ASP A 99 -3.82 11.72 11.58
N GLY A 100 -4.69 10.76 11.93
CA GLY A 100 -5.88 10.45 11.13
C GLY A 100 -5.64 9.69 9.83
N VAL A 101 -4.41 9.27 9.54
CA VAL A 101 -4.10 8.46 8.36
C VAL A 101 -4.47 6.99 8.59
N VAL A 102 -4.98 6.31 7.56
CA VAL A 102 -5.29 4.87 7.64
C VAL A 102 -4.03 4.07 7.32
N THR A 103 -3.58 3.25 8.27
CA THR A 103 -2.48 2.30 8.10
C THR A 103 -2.97 0.86 8.18
N LEU A 104 -2.55 0.03 7.23
CA LEU A 104 -2.94 -1.37 7.11
C LEU A 104 -1.70 -2.26 7.00
N SER A 105 -1.64 -3.29 7.82
CA SER A 105 -0.53 -4.25 7.87
C SER A 105 -0.87 -5.53 7.11
N THR A 106 0.07 -5.98 6.28
CA THR A 106 -0.01 -7.25 5.53
C THR A 106 0.58 -8.43 6.28
N PHE A 107 1.00 -8.28 7.55
CA PHE A 107 1.84 -9.27 8.26
C PHE A 107 1.27 -10.71 8.32
N ARG A 108 -0.05 -10.86 8.15
CA ARG A 108 -0.75 -12.15 8.10
C ARG A 108 -1.72 -12.28 6.91
N SER A 109 -1.46 -11.54 5.84
CA SER A 109 -2.28 -11.52 4.63
C SER A 109 -1.46 -11.94 3.41
N ASP A 110 -2.13 -12.50 2.41
CA ASP A 110 -1.63 -12.81 1.07
C ASP A 110 -1.72 -11.63 0.08
N PHE A 111 -2.02 -10.42 0.59
CA PHE A 111 -2.16 -9.19 -0.22
C PHE A 111 -1.00 -8.97 -1.19
N ALA A 112 0.23 -9.19 -0.75
CA ALA A 112 1.41 -8.91 -1.55
C ALA A 112 1.47 -9.81 -2.80
N GLU A 113 1.07 -11.07 -2.66
CA GLU A 113 0.91 -12.02 -3.76
C GLU A 113 -0.28 -11.67 -4.64
N ALA A 114 -1.45 -11.41 -4.03
CA ALA A 114 -2.70 -11.12 -4.75
C ALA A 114 -2.60 -9.87 -5.63
N TYR A 115 -1.86 -8.85 -5.17
CA TYR A 115 -1.59 -7.64 -5.93
C TYR A 115 -0.30 -7.72 -6.76
N GLY A 116 0.41 -8.85 -6.78
CA GLY A 116 1.62 -9.02 -7.59
C GLY A 116 2.81 -8.16 -7.15
N VAL A 117 2.81 -7.66 -5.91
CA VAL A 117 3.83 -6.74 -5.37
C VAL A 117 4.83 -7.41 -4.44
N LYS A 118 4.70 -8.69 -4.09
CA LYS A 118 5.69 -9.36 -3.23
C LYS A 118 7.04 -9.45 -3.93
N MET A 119 8.08 -8.87 -3.34
CA MET A 119 9.45 -9.05 -3.83
C MET A 119 9.92 -10.48 -3.58
N THR A 120 10.38 -11.17 -4.62
CA THR A 120 10.73 -12.59 -4.55
C THR A 120 12.21 -12.85 -4.31
N ALA A 121 13.05 -11.81 -4.38
CA ALA A 121 14.50 -11.90 -4.22
C ALA A 121 15.09 -10.62 -3.61
N GLY A 122 16.38 -10.69 -3.26
CA GLY A 122 17.13 -9.56 -2.70
C GLY A 122 16.93 -9.38 -1.19
N ALA A 123 17.52 -8.31 -0.65
CA ALA A 123 17.52 -8.04 0.79
C ALA A 123 16.13 -7.77 1.38
N LEU A 124 15.15 -7.41 0.54
CA LEU A 124 13.77 -7.13 0.93
C LEU A 124 12.79 -8.21 0.48
N ALA A 125 13.29 -9.41 0.13
CA ALA A 125 12.43 -10.53 -0.24
C ALA A 125 11.36 -10.80 0.83
N GLY A 126 10.12 -10.98 0.41
CA GLY A 126 8.96 -11.14 1.29
C GLY A 126 8.19 -9.86 1.61
N LEU A 127 8.78 -8.68 1.39
CA LEU A 127 8.08 -7.39 1.54
C LEU A 127 7.34 -6.98 0.27
N CYS A 128 6.48 -5.98 0.39
CA CYS A 128 5.81 -5.36 -0.75
C CYS A 128 6.77 -4.44 -1.53
N ALA A 129 6.74 -4.51 -2.85
CA ALA A 129 7.30 -3.47 -3.71
C ALA A 129 6.51 -2.16 -3.55
N ARG A 130 7.17 -1.03 -3.79
CA ARG A 130 6.49 0.28 -3.79
C ARG A 130 5.57 0.40 -5.00
N ALA A 131 4.30 0.67 -4.75
CA ALA A 131 3.27 0.80 -5.77
C ALA A 131 2.13 1.70 -5.29
N VAL A 132 1.41 2.30 -6.24
CA VAL A 132 0.16 3.00 -5.97
C VAL A 132 -0.92 2.41 -6.88
N VAL A 133 -2.01 1.95 -6.27
CA VAL A 133 -3.20 1.45 -6.98
C VAL A 133 -4.39 2.29 -6.57
N VAL A 134 -5.10 2.84 -7.55
CA VAL A 134 -6.35 3.58 -7.33
C VAL A 134 -7.50 2.66 -7.69
N VAL A 135 -8.42 2.48 -6.76
CA VAL A 135 -9.63 1.67 -6.91
C VAL A 135 -10.84 2.60 -6.89
N ASP A 136 -11.67 2.54 -7.93
CA ASP A 136 -12.91 3.32 -8.03
C ASP A 136 -13.97 2.91 -7.00
N ALA A 137 -15.08 3.64 -6.95
CA ALA A 137 -16.20 3.35 -6.06
C ALA A 137 -16.91 2.02 -6.38
N ALA A 138 -16.77 1.50 -7.60
CA ALA A 138 -17.31 0.21 -8.02
C ALA A 138 -16.36 -0.97 -7.72
N GLY A 139 -15.17 -0.71 -7.15
CA GLY A 139 -14.18 -1.74 -6.83
C GLY A 139 -13.26 -2.12 -7.99
N ARG A 140 -13.20 -1.32 -9.06
CA ARG A 140 -12.29 -1.54 -10.20
C ARG A 140 -11.03 -0.70 -10.09
N SER A 141 -9.92 -1.21 -10.59
CA SER A 141 -8.66 -0.49 -10.65
C SER A 141 -8.73 0.60 -11.72
N ASP A 142 -8.66 1.87 -11.36
CA ASP A 142 -8.80 3.01 -12.28
C ASP A 142 -7.45 3.57 -12.73
N ARG A 143 -6.45 3.57 -11.83
CA ARG A 143 -5.07 3.97 -12.15
C ARG A 143 -4.09 3.12 -11.38
N VAL A 144 -3.08 2.61 -12.08
CA VAL A 144 -2.12 1.66 -11.53
C VAL A 144 -0.73 2.17 -11.85
N THR A 145 0.12 2.37 -10.84
CA THR A 145 1.47 2.90 -11.04
C THR A 145 2.46 2.21 -10.11
N ILE A 146 3.51 1.65 -10.70
CA ILE A 146 4.71 1.23 -9.98
C ILE A 146 5.69 2.40 -10.03
N ARG A 147 6.15 2.90 -8.88
CA ARG A 147 7.29 3.81 -8.81
C ARG A 147 8.34 3.20 -7.90
N LEU A 148 9.43 2.78 -8.50
CA LEU A 148 10.58 2.19 -7.82
C LEU A 148 11.81 2.99 -8.24
N GLU A 149 12.14 3.97 -7.41
CA GLU A 149 13.48 4.57 -7.34
C GLU A 149 14.27 3.82 -6.26
#